data_AF-A0A238U4H3-F1
#
_entry.id   AF-A0A238U4H3-F1
#
_cell.length_a   1.000
_cell.length_b   1.000
_cell.length_c   1.000
_cell.angle_alpha   90.00
_cell.angle_beta   90.00
_cell.angle_gamma   90.00
#
_symmetry.space_group_name_H-M   'P 1'
#
loop_
_entity.id
_entity.type
_entity.pdbx_description
1 polymer ?
#
loop_
_entity_poly.entity_id
_entity_poly.type
_entity_poly.pdbx_seq_one_letter_code
_entity_poly.pdbx_strand_id
1 'polypeptide(L)'
;MDQKMLHYRIAERGKMHALDKNYKEALRHYKEALKLTREQKDSELFFQHYSQCVMETLELSGAYDQVISFCENYRAFLQEKEEDFLVQKHNAFVSERQAIQHILRGEQEEAKSLLQTTQKNLGKGKQPITDELLNWLLRGYKVNPDQLRQLQKKHNYFIVRKESVNPKIAMDLPEGISPF
;
A
#
# COMPACT_ATOMS: atom_id res chain seq x y z
N MET A 1 0.34 -27.15 -17.43
CA MET A 1 -0.20 -26.08 -16.57
C MET A 1 0.06 -24.77 -17.27
N ASP A 2 -0.95 -23.92 -17.41
CA ASP A 2 -0.80 -22.64 -18.12
C ASP A 2 0.09 -21.71 -17.30
N GLN A 3 1.36 -21.60 -17.71
CA GLN A 3 2.44 -20.91 -17.00
C GLN A 3 2.15 -19.40 -16.88
N LYS A 4 1.25 -18.88 -17.74
CA LYS A 4 0.82 -17.49 -17.86
C LYS A 4 -0.01 -16.94 -16.69
N MET A 5 -0.40 -17.77 -15.72
CA MET A 5 -1.22 -17.31 -14.57
C MET A 5 -0.63 -17.72 -13.22
N LEU A 6 0.61 -18.22 -13.19
CA LEU A 6 1.22 -18.73 -11.95
C LEU A 6 1.39 -17.61 -10.91
N HIS A 7 1.92 -16.45 -11.31
CA HIS A 7 2.10 -15.30 -10.44
C HIS A 7 0.76 -14.83 -9.83
N TYR A 8 -0.33 -14.87 -10.59
CA TYR A 8 -1.66 -14.49 -10.13
C TYR A 8 -2.18 -15.44 -9.05
N ARG A 9 -2.04 -16.76 -9.25
CA ARG A 9 -2.45 -17.77 -8.27
C ARG A 9 -1.65 -17.71 -6.97
N ILE A 10 -0.34 -17.45 -7.07
CA ILE A 10 0.53 -17.23 -5.90
C ILE A 10 0.12 -15.96 -5.16
N ALA A 11 -0.16 -14.87 -5.88
CA ALA A 11 -0.61 -13.62 -5.26
C ALA A 11 -1.97 -13.78 -4.55
N GLU A 12 -2.91 -14.56 -5.11
CA GLU A 12 -4.17 -14.88 -4.44
C GLU A 12 -3.95 -15.60 -3.10
N ARG A 13 -2.97 -16.52 -3.01
CA ARG A 13 -2.60 -17.13 -1.72
C ARG A 13 -1.97 -16.11 -0.77
N GLY A 14 -1.14 -15.20 -1.28
CA GLY A 14 -0.61 -14.07 -0.50
C GLY A 14 -1.71 -13.22 0.14
N LYS A 15 -2.79 -12.95 -0.60
CA LYS A 15 -3.98 -12.24 -0.09
C LYS A 15 -4.66 -12.98 1.05
N MET A 16 -4.80 -14.30 0.94
CA MET A 16 -5.35 -15.12 2.02
C MET A 16 -4.50 -14.99 3.30
N HIS A 17 -3.18 -15.14 3.18
CA HIS A 17 -2.27 -14.97 4.32
C HIS A 17 -2.34 -13.56 4.93
N ALA A 18 -2.49 -12.51 4.12
CA ALA A 18 -2.66 -11.15 4.63
C ALA A 18 -3.95 -11.00 5.44
N LEU A 19 -5.07 -11.58 4.98
CA LEU A 19 -6.35 -11.58 5.70
C LEU A 19 -6.26 -12.37 7.02
N ASP A 20 -5.47 -13.44 7.04
CA ASP A 20 -5.20 -14.26 8.24
C ASP A 20 -4.14 -13.63 9.17
N LYS A 21 -3.67 -12.41 8.88
CA LYS A 21 -2.60 -11.70 9.60
C LYS A 21 -1.25 -12.43 9.59
N ASN A 22 -1.07 -13.40 8.69
CA ASN A 22 0.21 -14.04 8.43
C ASN A 22 1.01 -13.20 7.42
N TYR A 23 1.44 -12.01 7.86
CA TYR A 23 2.07 -11.03 6.99
C TYR A 23 3.42 -11.50 6.43
N LYS A 24 4.15 -12.34 7.18
CA LYS A 24 5.41 -12.93 6.70
C LYS A 24 5.19 -13.76 5.45
N GLU A 25 4.21 -14.67 5.49
CA GLU A 25 3.89 -15.51 4.33
C GLU A 25 3.26 -14.70 3.20
N ALA A 26 2.40 -13.73 3.51
CA ALA A 26 1.84 -12.83 2.51
C ALA A 26 2.94 -12.12 1.69
N LEU A 27 3.93 -11.52 2.38
CA LEU A 27 5.07 -10.87 1.73
C LEU A 27 5.89 -11.85 0.89
N ARG A 28 6.09 -13.08 1.35
CA ARG A 28 6.82 -14.12 0.60
C ARG A 28 6.11 -14.41 -0.74
N HIS A 29 4.80 -14.58 -0.71
CA HIS A 29 3.99 -14.83 -1.91
C HIS A 29 4.00 -13.64 -2.87
N TYR A 30 3.82 -12.41 -2.37
CA TYR A 30 3.81 -11.24 -3.25
C TYR A 30 5.17 -10.95 -3.88
N LYS A 31 6.27 -11.17 -3.17
CA LYS A 31 7.62 -11.03 -3.73
C LYS A 31 7.85 -12.00 -4.88
N GLU A 32 7.44 -13.25 -4.72
CA GLU A 32 7.55 -14.23 -5.80
C GLU A 32 6.64 -13.89 -6.98
N ALA A 33 5.40 -13.46 -6.71
CA ALA A 33 4.50 -13.01 -7.77
C ALA A 33 5.10 -11.84 -8.57
N LEU A 34 5.70 -10.85 -7.90
CA LEU A 34 6.41 -9.73 -8.54
C LEU A 34 7.60 -10.20 -9.39
N LYS A 35 8.39 -11.14 -8.87
CA LYS A 35 9.52 -11.73 -9.61
C LYS A 35 9.05 -12.41 -10.88
N LEU A 36 8.03 -13.26 -10.79
CA LEU A 36 7.46 -13.97 -11.94
C LEU A 36 6.85 -13.00 -12.96
N THR A 37 6.14 -11.95 -12.52
CA THR A 37 5.60 -10.92 -13.43
C THR A 37 6.70 -10.23 -14.23
N ARG A 38 7.84 -9.93 -13.60
CA ARG A 38 9.01 -9.35 -14.29
C ARG A 38 9.64 -10.33 -15.29
N GLU A 39 9.84 -11.58 -14.88
CA GLU A 39 10.42 -12.62 -15.73
C GLU A 39 9.56 -12.91 -16.96
N GLN A 40 8.24 -12.93 -16.79
CA GLN A 40 7.27 -13.19 -17.85
C GLN A 40 6.98 -11.95 -18.72
N LYS A 41 7.50 -10.76 -18.36
CA LYS A 41 7.19 -9.46 -18.98
C LYS A 41 5.67 -9.25 -19.13
N ASP A 42 4.94 -9.65 -18.09
CA ASP A 42 3.48 -9.53 -18.07
C ASP A 42 3.07 -8.06 -17.83
N SER A 43 1.76 -7.80 -17.84
CA SER A 43 1.18 -6.47 -17.72
C SER A 43 1.70 -5.71 -16.50
N GLU A 44 2.05 -4.45 -16.73
CA GLU A 44 2.39 -3.47 -15.68
C GLU A 44 1.27 -3.36 -14.61
N LEU A 45 0.02 -3.65 -14.98
CA LEU A 45 -1.11 -3.66 -14.05
C LEU A 45 -0.93 -4.71 -12.94
N PHE A 46 -0.40 -5.89 -13.26
CA PHE A 46 -0.10 -6.91 -12.25
C PHE A 46 1.03 -6.47 -11.33
N PHE A 47 2.09 -5.88 -11.90
CA PHE A 47 3.22 -5.37 -11.13
C PHE A 47 2.78 -4.28 -10.13
N GLN A 48 1.94 -3.33 -10.58
CA GLN A 48 1.37 -2.29 -9.73
C GLN A 48 0.48 -2.88 -8.64
N HIS A 49 -0.41 -3.81 -8.98
CA HIS A 49 -1.33 -4.46 -8.03
C HIS A 49 -0.56 -5.23 -6.95
N TYR A 50 0.45 -6.01 -7.30
CA TYR A 50 1.25 -6.74 -6.31
C TYR A 50 2.11 -5.81 -5.46
N SER A 51 2.63 -4.72 -6.02
CA SER A 51 3.35 -3.69 -5.26
C SER A 51 2.45 -3.04 -4.21
N GLN A 52 1.18 -2.77 -4.54
CA GLN A 52 0.20 -2.29 -3.57
C GLN A 52 -0.10 -3.32 -2.48
N CYS A 53 -0.20 -4.61 -2.83
CA CYS A 53 -0.40 -5.69 -1.86
C CYS A 53 0.79 -5.80 -0.88
N VAL A 54 2.03 -5.66 -1.37
CA VAL A 54 3.23 -5.62 -0.53
C VAL A 54 3.17 -4.44 0.44
N MET A 55 2.91 -3.24 -0.08
CA MET A 55 2.84 -2.01 0.72
C MET A 55 1.79 -2.11 1.83
N GLU A 56 0.58 -2.51 1.48
CA GLU A 56 -0.50 -2.75 2.44
C GLU A 56 -0.12 -3.77 3.51
N THR A 57 0.57 -4.84 3.13
CA THR A 57 1.00 -5.86 4.10
C THR A 57 2.05 -5.33 5.07
N LEU A 58 2.99 -4.49 4.60
CA LEU A 58 3.97 -3.82 5.45
C LEU A 58 3.30 -2.85 6.44
N GLU A 59 2.29 -2.10 5.98
CA GLU A 59 1.50 -1.20 6.83
C GLU A 59 0.72 -1.97 7.91
N LEU A 60 0.13 -3.11 7.53
CA LEU A 60 -0.62 -3.96 8.45
C LEU A 60 0.29 -4.70 9.45
N SER A 61 1.54 -4.99 9.08
CA SER A 61 2.54 -5.60 9.96
C SER A 61 3.23 -4.61 10.90
N GLY A 62 2.96 -3.31 10.78
CA GLY A 62 3.61 -2.27 11.58
C GLY A 62 5.05 -1.98 11.16
N ALA A 63 5.44 -2.31 9.92
CA ALA A 63 6.77 -2.03 9.39
C ALA A 63 6.90 -0.56 8.94
N TYR A 64 6.66 0.38 9.85
CA TYR A 64 6.51 1.80 9.56
C TYR A 64 7.71 2.38 8.80
N ASP A 65 8.94 2.11 9.24
CA ASP A 65 10.15 2.61 8.60
C ASP A 65 10.27 2.15 7.15
N GLN A 66 9.98 0.87 6.88
CA GLN A 66 10.06 0.32 5.54
C GLN A 66 9.04 0.96 4.61
N VAL A 67 7.82 1.22 5.11
CA VAL A 67 6.78 1.92 4.34
C VAL A 67 7.17 3.37 4.09
N ILE A 68 7.67 4.08 5.11
CA ILE A 68 8.12 5.48 4.97
C ILE A 68 9.23 5.56 3.92
N SER A 69 10.30 4.76 4.05
CA SER A 69 11.39 4.75 3.07
C SER A 69 10.93 4.37 1.67
N PHE A 70 9.98 3.44 1.54
CA PHE A 70 9.39 3.11 0.24
C PHE A 70 8.67 4.33 -0.36
N CYS A 71 7.83 4.99 0.44
CA CYS A 71 7.07 6.16 0.00
C CYS A 71 7.99 7.32 -0.40
N GLU A 72 9.05 7.58 0.37
CA GLU A 72 10.03 8.62 0.06
C GLU A 72 10.75 8.35 -1.27
N ASN A 73 11.27 7.15 -1.45
CA ASN A 73 11.94 6.75 -2.68
C ASN A 73 11.00 6.85 -3.90
N TYR A 74 9.74 6.41 -3.74
CA TYR A 74 8.77 6.47 -4.83
C TYR A 74 8.35 7.91 -5.15
N ARG A 75 8.19 8.76 -4.14
CA ARG A 75 7.90 10.19 -4.33
C ARG A 75 9.07 10.91 -5.02
N ALA A 76 10.32 10.61 -4.65
CA ALA A 76 11.50 11.14 -5.33
C ALA A 76 11.52 10.73 -6.81
N PHE A 77 11.25 9.46 -7.11
CA PHE A 77 11.10 8.99 -8.50
C PHE A 77 9.99 9.70 -9.28
N LEU A 78 8.86 10.02 -8.64
CA LEU A 78 7.78 10.77 -9.28
C LEU A 78 8.15 12.23 -9.56
N GLN A 79 9.03 12.85 -8.76
CA GLN A 79 9.49 14.23 -8.97
C GLN A 79 10.36 14.38 -10.23
N GLU A 80 11.01 13.30 -10.68
CA GLU A 80 11.80 13.29 -11.92
C GLU A 80 10.93 13.21 -13.18
N LYS A 81 9.62 12.95 -13.04
CA LYS A 81 8.68 12.81 -14.15
C LYS A 81 8.05 14.15 -14.51
N GLU A 82 7.62 14.27 -15.76
CA GLU A 82 6.79 15.39 -16.20
C GLU A 82 5.52 15.47 -15.35
N GLU A 83 5.21 16.66 -14.85
CA GLU A 83 4.10 16.85 -13.95
C GLU A 83 2.79 16.83 -14.72
N ASP A 84 2.05 15.72 -14.59
CA ASP A 84 0.69 15.58 -15.08
C ASP A 84 -0.27 15.21 -13.94
N PHE A 85 -1.57 15.19 -14.27
CA PHE A 85 -2.62 14.86 -13.30
C PHE A 85 -2.46 13.45 -12.70
N LEU A 86 -1.94 12.47 -13.44
CA LEU A 86 -1.72 11.11 -12.95
C LEU A 86 -0.55 11.08 -11.97
N VAL A 87 0.56 11.74 -12.27
CA VAL A 87 1.73 11.88 -11.39
C VAL A 87 1.33 12.58 -10.09
N GLN A 88 0.55 13.67 -10.16
CA GLN A 88 0.00 14.34 -8.99
C GLN A 88 -0.87 13.41 -8.13
N LYS A 89 -1.76 12.63 -8.77
CA LYS A 89 -2.61 11.66 -8.08
C LYS A 89 -1.81 10.54 -7.43
N HIS A 90 -0.79 10.02 -8.09
CA HIS A 90 0.11 9.01 -7.53
C HIS A 90 0.90 9.56 -6.34
N ASN A 91 1.45 10.77 -6.45
CA ASN A 91 2.16 11.41 -5.36
C ASN A 91 1.24 11.64 -4.15
N ALA A 92 0.01 12.10 -4.38
CA ALA A 92 -0.97 12.29 -3.31
C ALA A 92 -1.37 10.97 -2.63
N PHE A 93 -1.56 9.90 -3.39
CA PHE A 93 -1.82 8.57 -2.85
C PHE A 93 -0.67 8.11 -1.93
N VAL A 94 0.57 8.22 -2.39
CA VAL A 94 1.74 7.77 -1.63
C VAL A 94 2.00 8.65 -0.41
N SER A 95 1.78 9.95 -0.54
CA SER A 95 1.93 10.92 0.55
C SER A 95 0.93 10.68 1.68
N GLU A 96 -0.33 10.32 1.36
CA GLU A 96 -1.32 9.93 2.37
C GLU A 96 -0.85 8.70 3.16
N ARG A 97 -0.34 7.67 2.47
CA ARG A 97 0.16 6.45 3.13
C ARG A 97 1.35 6.73 4.04
N GLN A 98 2.30 7.55 3.58
CA GLN A 98 3.46 7.98 4.38
C GLN A 98 3.03 8.78 5.61
N ALA A 99 2.11 9.74 5.45
CA ALA A 99 1.62 10.55 6.57
C ALA A 99 0.93 9.68 7.62
N ILE A 100 0.17 8.67 7.20
CA ILE A 100 -0.43 7.69 8.10
C ILE A 100 0.64 6.95 8.92
N GLN A 101 1.78 6.58 8.32
CA GLN A 101 2.85 5.92 9.07
C GLN A 101 3.50 6.86 10.09
N HIS A 102 3.75 8.12 9.73
CA HIS A 102 4.23 9.14 10.68
C HIS A 102 3.26 9.31 11.86
N ILE A 103 1.94 9.37 11.59
CA ILE A 103 0.92 9.41 12.66
C ILE A 103 1.04 8.21 13.60
N LEU A 104 1.18 7.00 13.05
CA LEU A 104 1.30 5.77 13.84
C LEU A 104 2.58 5.72 14.67
N ARG A 105 3.64 6.41 14.24
CA ARG A 105 4.89 6.60 15.00
C ARG A 105 4.84 7.75 16.02
N GLY A 106 3.81 8.57 15.99
CA GLY A 106 3.70 9.77 16.84
C GLY A 106 4.38 11.02 16.27
N GLU A 107 4.82 10.97 15.03
CA GLU A 107 5.50 12.05 14.28
C GLU A 107 4.44 12.97 13.64
N GLN A 108 3.73 13.71 14.49
CA GLN A 108 2.54 14.45 14.08
C GLN A 108 2.85 15.65 13.17
N GLU A 109 3.97 16.33 13.38
CA GLU A 109 4.33 17.51 12.58
C GLU A 109 4.78 17.12 11.17
N GLU A 110 5.51 16.00 11.04
CA GLU A 110 5.88 15.39 9.77
C GLU A 110 4.64 14.99 8.98
N ALA A 111 3.71 14.28 9.63
CA ALA A 111 2.44 13.90 9.02
C ALA A 111 1.63 15.12 8.58
N LYS A 112 1.51 16.13 9.45
CA LYS A 112 0.75 17.35 9.18
C LYS A 112 1.31 18.12 7.99
N SER A 113 2.63 18.35 7.95
CA SER A 113 3.30 19.02 6.83
C SER A 113 3.04 18.31 5.50
N LEU A 114 3.11 16.97 5.52
CA LEU A 114 2.89 16.16 4.34
C LEU A 114 1.43 16.22 3.86
N LEU A 115 0.46 16.11 4.77
CA LEU A 115 -0.97 16.20 4.44
C LEU A 115 -1.36 17.61 3.96
N GLN A 116 -0.79 18.67 4.54
CA GLN A 116 -1.00 20.04 4.09
C GLN A 116 -0.53 20.24 2.64
N THR A 117 0.68 19.75 2.33
CA THR A 117 1.23 19.83 0.97
C THR A 117 0.38 19.02 0.00
N THR A 118 -0.04 17.83 0.40
CA THR A 118 -0.89 16.95 -0.41
C THR A 118 -2.25 17.59 -0.72
N GLN A 119 -2.93 18.13 0.29
CA GLN A 119 -4.21 18.82 0.10
C GLN A 119 -4.06 20.08 -0.74
N LYS A 120 -2.97 20.85 -0.58
CA LYS A 120 -2.70 22.05 -1.39
C LYS A 120 -2.57 21.70 -2.87
N ASN A 121 -1.87 20.61 -3.19
CA ASN A 121 -1.60 20.21 -4.57
C ASN A 121 -2.84 19.59 -5.24
N LEU A 122 -3.54 18.69 -4.55
CA LEU A 122 -4.68 17.99 -5.12
C LEU A 122 -6.00 18.78 -5.02
N GLY A 123 -6.11 19.65 -4.02
CA GLY A 123 -7.32 20.37 -3.65
C GLY A 123 -8.12 19.66 -2.55
N LYS A 124 -8.73 20.45 -1.66
CA LYS A 124 -9.60 19.96 -0.58
C LYS A 124 -10.82 19.21 -1.16
N GLY A 125 -11.21 18.11 -0.51
CA GLY A 125 -12.33 17.27 -0.90
C GLY A 125 -11.99 16.21 -1.95
N LYS A 126 -10.76 16.19 -2.46
CA LYS A 126 -10.31 15.20 -3.46
C LYS A 126 -9.74 13.93 -2.83
N GLN A 127 -9.33 14.00 -1.57
CA GLN A 127 -8.74 12.88 -0.85
C GLN A 127 -9.25 12.87 0.60
N PRO A 128 -10.36 12.15 0.87
CA PRO A 128 -11.09 12.27 2.13
C PRO A 128 -10.29 11.91 3.38
N ILE A 129 -9.41 10.90 3.31
CA ILE A 129 -8.59 10.51 4.46
C ILE A 129 -7.58 11.62 4.78
N THR A 130 -6.87 12.14 3.77
CA THR A 130 -6.01 13.33 3.93
C THR A 130 -6.74 14.50 4.57
N ASP A 131 -7.94 14.84 4.08
CA ASP A 131 -8.71 15.97 4.58
C ASP A 131 -9.10 15.79 6.06
N GLU A 132 -9.58 14.60 6.42
CA GLU A 132 -10.03 14.26 7.78
C GLU A 132 -8.84 14.24 8.76
N LEU A 133 -7.75 13.57 8.40
CA LEU A 133 -6.54 13.49 9.22
C LEU A 133 -5.91 14.87 9.42
N LEU A 134 -5.83 15.68 8.37
CA LEU A 134 -5.30 17.04 8.47
C LEU A 134 -6.15 17.89 9.41
N ASN A 135 -7.48 17.78 9.32
CA ASN A 135 -8.38 18.48 10.24
C ASN A 135 -8.19 18.05 11.70
N TRP A 136 -7.93 16.77 11.97
CA TRP A 136 -7.62 16.30 13.33
C TRP A 136 -6.30 16.87 13.85
N LEU A 137 -5.24 16.81 13.03
CA LEU A 137 -3.91 17.31 13.41
C LEU A 137 -3.89 18.84 13.61
N LEU A 138 -4.61 19.60 12.78
CA LEU A 138 -4.74 21.06 12.94
C LEU A 138 -5.45 21.46 14.24
N ARG A 139 -6.32 20.60 14.76
CA ARG A 139 -7.01 20.81 16.05
C ARG A 139 -6.19 20.31 17.25
N GLY A 140 -4.98 19.80 17.02
CA GLY A 140 -4.11 19.25 18.06
C GLY A 140 -4.57 17.91 18.62
N TYR A 141 -5.41 17.17 17.89
CA TYR A 141 -5.85 15.84 18.33
C TYR A 141 -4.76 14.81 18.12
N LYS A 142 -4.53 13.98 19.14
CA LYS A 142 -3.79 12.73 18.98
C LYS A 142 -4.67 11.71 18.28
N VAL A 143 -4.25 11.26 17.10
CA VAL A 143 -4.99 10.28 16.31
C VAL A 143 -4.93 8.91 17.00
N ASN A 144 -6.09 8.35 17.34
CA ASN A 144 -6.18 7.00 17.86
C ASN A 144 -6.04 5.98 16.70
N PRO A 145 -5.19 4.94 16.82
CA PRO A 145 -5.06 3.88 15.83
C PRO A 145 -6.39 3.24 15.41
N ASP A 146 -7.32 3.01 16.34
CA ASP A 146 -8.63 2.41 16.04
C ASP A 146 -9.50 3.34 15.19
N GLN A 147 -9.49 4.64 15.49
CA GLN A 147 -10.19 5.65 14.69
C GLN A 147 -9.61 5.75 13.29
N LEU A 148 -8.28 5.73 13.18
CA LEU A 148 -7.59 5.69 11.89
C LEU A 148 -7.96 4.42 11.09
N ARG A 149 -7.99 3.24 11.73
CA ARG A 149 -8.43 2.00 11.08
C ARG A 149 -9.88 2.08 10.58
N GLN A 150 -10.78 2.69 11.35
CA GLN A 150 -12.16 2.90 10.93
C GLN A 150 -12.26 3.85 9.74
N LEU A 151 -11.48 4.93 9.73
CA LEU A 151 -11.39 5.88 8.62
C LEU A 151 -10.86 5.20 7.35
N GLN A 152 -9.76 4.44 7.47
CA GLN A 152 -9.20 3.65 6.37
C GLN A 152 -10.23 2.67 5.78
N LYS A 153 -10.97 1.96 6.65
CA LYS A 153 -12.03 1.03 6.22
C LYS A 153 -13.17 1.75 5.50
N LYS A 154 -13.64 2.88 6.03
CA LYS A 154 -14.72 3.69 5.43
C LYS A 154 -14.41 4.10 4.00
N HIS A 155 -13.15 4.35 3.69
CA HIS A 155 -12.69 4.84 2.39
C HIS A 155 -12.03 3.78 1.51
N ASN A 156 -12.16 2.48 1.84
CA ASN A 156 -11.57 1.38 1.07
C ASN A 156 -10.06 1.55 0.84
N TYR A 157 -9.34 2.04 1.85
CA TYR A 157 -7.92 2.32 1.77
C TYR A 157 -7.08 1.05 1.46
N PHE A 158 -7.52 -0.09 1.96
CA PHE A 158 -6.91 -1.39 1.72
C PHE A 158 -7.62 -2.13 0.58
N ILE A 159 -6.84 -2.65 -0.36
CA ILE A 159 -7.32 -3.35 -1.55
C ILE A 159 -7.54 -4.83 -1.30
N VAL A 160 -6.83 -5.45 -0.34
CA VAL A 160 -7.02 -6.86 0.00
C VAL A 160 -8.16 -7.00 1.01
N ARG A 161 -9.29 -7.48 0.51
CA ARG A 161 -10.53 -7.66 1.28
C ARG A 161 -11.09 -9.06 1.05
N LYS A 162 -11.95 -9.54 1.96
CA LYS A 162 -12.50 -10.90 1.87
C LYS A 162 -13.21 -11.15 0.54
N GLU A 163 -13.88 -10.14 0.02
CA GLU A 163 -14.60 -10.14 -1.25
C GLU A 163 -13.69 -10.07 -2.49
N SER A 164 -12.43 -9.65 -2.34
CA SER A 164 -11.49 -9.48 -3.46
C SER A 164 -10.52 -10.65 -3.65
N VAL A 165 -10.69 -11.71 -2.88
CA VAL A 165 -9.84 -12.92 -2.90
C VAL A 165 -10.62 -14.06 -3.52
N ASN A 166 -9.94 -14.84 -4.35
CA ASN A 166 -10.49 -16.06 -4.93
C ASN A 166 -9.73 -17.29 -4.40
N PRO A 167 -10.21 -17.92 -3.31
CA PRO A 167 -9.54 -19.07 -2.70
C PRO A 167 -9.45 -20.29 -3.62
N LYS A 168 -10.33 -20.41 -4.63
CA LYS A 168 -10.41 -21.58 -5.51
C LYS A 168 -9.20 -21.70 -6.44
N ILE A 169 -8.53 -20.58 -6.72
CA ILE A 169 -7.39 -20.54 -7.64
C ILE A 169 -6.06 -20.33 -6.92
N ALA A 170 -6.10 -19.97 -5.63
CA ALA A 170 -4.92 -19.71 -4.81
C ALA A 170 -3.98 -20.92 -4.82
N MET A 171 -2.68 -20.65 -4.92
CA MET A 171 -1.64 -21.66 -4.94
C MET A 171 -0.55 -21.31 -3.93
N ASP A 172 -0.13 -22.28 -3.13
CA ASP A 172 1.07 -22.15 -2.29
C ASP A 172 2.32 -21.97 -3.13
N LEU A 173 3.36 -21.39 -2.53
CA LEU A 173 4.67 -21.33 -3.18
C LEU A 173 5.20 -22.74 -3.46
N PRO A 174 5.70 -23.00 -4.69
CA PRO A 174 6.40 -24.24 -5.02
C PRO A 174 7.52 -24.57 -4.02
N GLU A 175 7.72 -25.88 -3.78
CA GLU A 175 8.82 -26.36 -2.94
C GLU A 175 10.17 -25.89 -3.52
N GLY A 176 11.04 -25.34 -2.66
CA GLY A 176 12.39 -24.87 -3.04
C GLY A 176 12.52 -23.37 -3.32
N ILE A 177 11.45 -22.58 -3.25
CA ILE A 177 11.56 -21.11 -3.29
C ILE A 177 12.12 -20.62 -1.95
N SER A 178 13.34 -20.07 -1.99
CA SER A 178 14.12 -19.69 -0.80
C SER A 178 13.31 -18.82 0.16
N PRO A 179 13.33 -19.12 1.46
CA PRO A 179 13.06 -18.11 2.46
C PRO A 179 14.29 -17.20 2.51
N PHE A 180 14.17 -16.02 1.91
CA PHE A 180 15.17 -14.94 1.94
C PHE A 180 16.30 -15.07 0.91
#